data_AF-A0A158CJW5-F1
#
_entry.id   AF-A0A158CJW5-F1
#
_cell.length_a   1.000
_cell.length_b   1.000
_cell.length_c   1.000
_cell.angle_alpha   90.00
_cell.angle_beta   90.00
_cell.angle_gamma   90.00
#
_symmetry.space_group_name_H-M   'P 1'
#
loop_
_entity.id
_entity.type
_entity.pdbx_description
1 polymer ?
#
loop_
_entity_poly.entity_id
_entity_poly.type
_entity_poly.pdbx_seq_one_letter_code
_entity_poly.pdbx_strand_id
1 'polypeptide(L)'
;MQLKRAGSEPSIKGPEEWFTGTVRIDPLNAPHVSCASVTSEPGARTAWHTHPLGQTLLVTAGCGWTQCEGEPRIEISVDGVAQTHVRVEAVGHDVPNPSLMSN
;
A
#
# COMPACT_ATOMS: atom_id res chain seq x y z
N MET A 1 10.79 23.55 -14.34
CA MET A 1 9.87 22.97 -13.34
C MET A 1 8.68 22.39 -14.08
N GLN A 2 8.28 21.15 -13.79
CA GLN A 2 7.04 20.57 -14.29
C GLN A 2 6.09 20.38 -13.11
N LEU A 3 4.85 20.82 -13.25
CA LEU A 3 3.83 20.76 -12.20
C LEU A 3 2.64 19.94 -12.71
N LYS A 4 2.41 18.79 -12.08
CA LYS A 4 1.19 18.01 -12.25
C LYS A 4 0.19 18.45 -11.18
N ARG A 5 -1.03 18.76 -11.58
CA ARG A 5 -2.07 19.21 -10.64
C ARG A 5 -2.82 18.00 -10.09
N ALA A 6 -3.31 18.11 -8.86
CA ALA A 6 -4.20 17.09 -8.33
C ALA A 6 -5.39 16.87 -9.29
N GLY A 7 -5.68 15.61 -9.60
CA GLY A 7 -6.75 15.23 -10.54
C GLY A 7 -6.39 15.33 -12.03
N SER A 8 -5.16 15.72 -12.40
CA SER A 8 -4.77 15.77 -13.82
C SER A 8 -4.41 14.40 -14.43
N GLU A 9 -4.10 13.41 -13.59
CA GLU A 9 -3.87 12.03 -14.02
C GLU A 9 -5.05 11.15 -13.55
N PRO A 10 -5.63 10.32 -14.42
CA PRO A 10 -6.73 9.45 -14.04
C PRO A 10 -6.27 8.32 -13.13
N SER A 11 -7.10 7.97 -12.15
CA SER A 11 -6.90 6.77 -11.33
C SER A 11 -7.04 5.49 -12.17
N ILE A 12 -6.34 4.45 -11.76
CA ILE A 12 -6.31 3.13 -12.40
C ILE A 12 -6.85 2.09 -11.40
N LYS A 13 -7.69 1.15 -11.86
CA LYS A 13 -8.07 -0.02 -11.05
C LYS A 13 -6.86 -0.96 -10.98
N GLY A 14 -6.50 -1.42 -9.77
CA GLY A 14 -5.47 -2.43 -9.56
C GLY A 14 -5.77 -3.70 -10.37
N PRO A 15 -4.83 -4.20 -11.19
CA PRO A 15 -5.02 -5.44 -11.94
C PRO A 15 -5.27 -6.64 -11.02
N GLU A 16 -6.22 -7.51 -11.37
CA GLU A 16 -6.58 -8.68 -10.57
C GLU A 16 -5.44 -9.71 -10.46
N GLU A 17 -4.48 -9.64 -11.37
CA GLU A 17 -3.23 -10.43 -11.31
C GLU A 17 -2.30 -9.98 -10.17
N TRP A 18 -2.37 -8.72 -9.75
CA TRP A 18 -1.48 -8.13 -8.74
C TRP A 18 -2.17 -7.89 -7.40
N PHE A 19 -3.51 -7.90 -7.38
CA PHE A 19 -4.29 -7.54 -6.21
C PHE A 19 -5.45 -8.50 -6.00
N THR A 20 -5.69 -8.85 -4.74
CA THR A 20 -6.98 -9.41 -4.29
C THR A 20 -7.85 -8.26 -3.79
N GLY A 21 -9.14 -8.25 -4.14
CA GLY A 21 -10.09 -7.20 -3.73
C GLY A 21 -10.00 -5.94 -4.59
N THR A 22 -10.61 -4.86 -4.10
CA THR A 22 -10.69 -3.58 -4.84
C THR A 22 -9.55 -2.66 -4.44
N VAL A 23 -8.71 -2.31 -5.43
CA VAL A 23 -7.59 -1.39 -5.25
C VAL A 23 -7.64 -0.30 -6.31
N ARG A 24 -7.36 0.94 -5.90
CA ARG A 24 -7.25 2.12 -6.76
C ARG A 24 -5.84 2.67 -6.70
N ILE A 25 -5.25 2.96 -7.85
CA ILE A 25 -3.89 3.47 -7.99
C ILE A 25 -3.94 4.87 -8.59
N ASP A 26 -3.36 5.85 -7.91
CA ASP A 26 -3.13 7.20 -8.42
C ASP A 26 -1.63 7.37 -8.74
N PRO A 27 -1.24 7.48 -10.01
CA PRO A 27 0.16 7.66 -10.36
C PRO A 27 0.68 9.03 -9.86
N LEU A 28 1.87 9.01 -9.25
CA LEU A 28 2.57 10.23 -8.81
C LEU A 28 3.86 10.49 -9.59
N ASN A 29 4.33 9.49 -10.37
CA ASN A 29 5.31 9.56 -11.45
C ASN A 29 6.44 10.60 -11.26
N ALA A 30 7.60 10.14 -10.78
CA ALA A 30 8.82 10.93 -10.70
C ALA A 30 9.91 10.37 -11.64
N PRO A 31 10.86 11.20 -12.12
CA PRO A 31 12.03 10.69 -12.82
C PRO A 31 12.80 9.70 -11.92
N HIS A 32 13.16 8.54 -12.47
CA HIS A 32 13.99 7.50 -11.82
C HIS A 32 13.37 6.76 -10.63
N VAL A 33 12.15 7.11 -10.20
CA VAL A 33 11.44 6.43 -9.11
C VAL A 33 9.98 6.20 -9.49
N SER A 34 9.52 4.96 -9.39
CA SER A 34 8.10 4.66 -9.47
C SER A 34 7.43 5.08 -8.17
N CYS A 35 6.43 5.95 -8.26
CA CYS A 35 5.67 6.41 -7.10
C CYS A 35 4.18 6.47 -7.48
N ALA A 36 3.34 5.94 -6.61
CA ALA A 36 1.90 6.00 -6.72
C ALA A 36 1.27 6.08 -5.32
N SER A 37 0.12 6.74 -5.22
CA SER A 37 -0.76 6.56 -4.08
C SER A 37 -1.67 5.36 -4.35
N VAL A 38 -1.74 4.43 -3.41
CA VAL A 38 -2.55 3.22 -3.54
C VAL A 38 -3.60 3.23 -2.43
N THR A 39 -4.87 3.14 -2.82
CA THR A 39 -6.01 3.01 -1.90
C THR A 39 -6.56 1.60 -2.01
N SER A 40 -6.58 0.90 -0.90
CA SER A 40 -7.11 -0.46 -0.79
C SER A 40 -8.41 -0.44 0.00
N GLU A 41 -9.48 -0.99 -0.56
CA GLU A 41 -10.71 -1.23 0.19
C GLU A 41 -10.48 -2.29 1.29
N PRO A 42 -11.34 -2.36 2.32
CA PRO A 42 -11.21 -3.39 3.35
C PRO A 42 -11.13 -4.81 2.77
N GLY A 43 -10.13 -5.57 3.24
CA GLY A 43 -9.81 -6.92 2.78
C GLY A 43 -8.99 -6.98 1.49
N ALA A 44 -8.81 -5.86 0.77
CA ALA A 44 -7.98 -5.82 -0.42
C ALA A 44 -6.49 -5.87 -0.05
N ARG A 45 -5.69 -6.55 -0.87
CA ARG A 45 -4.24 -6.67 -0.68
C ARG A 45 -3.45 -6.92 -1.95
N THR A 46 -2.16 -6.60 -1.94
CA THR A 46 -1.22 -7.03 -2.99
C THR A 46 -1.01 -8.55 -2.98
N ALA A 47 -0.74 -9.12 -4.15
CA ALA A 47 -0.11 -10.41 -4.27
C ALA A 47 1.33 -10.33 -3.74
N TRP A 48 1.89 -11.47 -3.33
CA TRP A 48 3.29 -11.55 -2.93
C TRP A 48 4.20 -11.14 -4.10
N HIS A 49 5.09 -10.19 -3.88
CA HIS A 49 6.00 -9.66 -4.91
C HIS A 49 7.29 -9.13 -4.27
N THR A 50 8.28 -8.77 -5.09
CA THR A 50 9.55 -8.21 -4.61
C THR A 50 9.95 -6.97 -5.39
N HIS A 51 10.61 -6.04 -4.70
CA HIS A 51 11.24 -4.87 -5.30
C HIS A 51 12.76 -5.00 -5.20
N PRO A 52 13.51 -5.01 -6.33
CA PRO A 52 14.97 -5.21 -6.31
C PRO A 52 15.75 -4.20 -5.48
N LEU A 53 15.24 -2.98 -5.34
CA LEU A 53 15.83 -1.88 -4.57
C LEU A 53 15.06 -1.58 -3.28
N GLY A 54 14.16 -2.49 -2.86
CA GLY A 54 13.25 -2.26 -1.74
C GLY A 54 12.07 -1.35 -2.08
N GLN A 55 11.21 -1.14 -1.10
CA GLN A 55 10.02 -0.28 -1.19
C GLN A 55 9.87 0.51 0.12
N THR A 56 9.32 1.72 0.02
CA THR A 56 8.94 2.54 1.17
C THR A 56 7.46 2.85 1.08
N LEU A 57 6.75 2.61 2.17
CA LEU A 57 5.33 2.90 2.31
C LEU A 57 5.14 4.07 3.27
N LEU A 58 4.46 5.11 2.81
CA LEU A 58 3.95 6.19 3.64
C LEU A 58 2.43 6.04 3.72
N VAL A 59 1.91 5.75 4.90
CA VAL A 59 0.46 5.65 5.12
C VAL A 59 -0.12 7.06 5.23
N THR A 60 -1.02 7.41 4.32
CA THR A 60 -1.63 8.75 4.29
C THR A 60 -3.07 8.77 4.79
N ALA A 61 -3.73 7.61 4.87
CA ALA A 61 -5.06 7.44 5.42
C ALA A 61 -5.30 5.99 5.86
N GLY A 62 -6.16 5.80 6.87
CA GLY A 62 -6.62 4.48 7.31
C GLY A 62 -5.58 3.69 8.10
N CYS A 63 -5.84 2.39 8.21
CA CYS A 63 -4.96 1.39 8.81
C CYS A 63 -4.88 0.17 7.91
N GLY A 64 -3.78 -0.57 8.01
CA GLY A 64 -3.58 -1.78 7.24
C GLY A 64 -2.46 -2.60 7.84
N TRP A 65 -1.90 -3.47 7.02
CA TRP A 65 -0.79 -4.30 7.42
C TRP A 65 0.21 -4.45 6.29
N THR A 66 1.46 -4.71 6.66
CA THR A 66 2.50 -5.23 5.79
C THR A 66 3.05 -6.53 6.39
N GLN A 67 3.62 -7.40 5.58
CA GLN A 67 4.20 -8.65 6.04
C GLN A 67 5.31 -9.10 5.12
N CYS A 68 6.49 -9.37 5.67
CA CYS A 68 7.58 -10.09 5.01
C CYS A 68 7.35 -11.60 5.01
N GLU A 69 7.76 -12.30 3.95
CA GLU A 69 7.62 -13.76 3.86
C GLU A 69 8.33 -14.44 5.04
N GLY A 70 7.58 -15.23 5.81
CA GLY A 70 8.09 -15.91 7.00
C GLY A 70 8.11 -15.04 8.27
N GLU A 71 7.81 -13.75 8.18
CA GLU A 71 7.77 -12.82 9.31
C GLU A 71 6.33 -12.59 9.80
N PRO A 72 6.16 -12.11 11.05
CA PRO A 72 4.86 -11.67 11.54
C PRO A 72 4.28 -10.52 10.71
N ARG A 73 2.94 -10.48 10.64
CA ARG A 73 2.22 -9.33 10.12
C ARG A 73 2.43 -8.13 11.04
N ILE A 74 2.69 -6.96 10.46
CA ILE A 74 2.88 -5.69 11.16
C ILE A 74 1.75 -4.75 10.75
N GLU A 75 1.04 -4.19 11.73
CA GLU A 75 0.04 -3.14 11.49
C GLU A 75 0.72 -1.82 11.13
N ILE A 76 0.17 -1.12 10.14
CA ILE A 76 0.62 0.20 9.71
C ILE A 76 -0.55 1.18 9.71
N SER A 77 -0.30 2.40 10.16
CA SER A 77 -1.31 3.44 10.33
C SER A 77 -0.71 4.81 9.96
N VAL A 78 -1.55 5.85 9.86
CA VAL A 78 -1.16 7.22 9.47
C VAL A 78 -0.03 7.85 10.30
N ASP A 79 0.26 7.30 11.48
CA ASP A 79 1.35 7.73 12.36
C ASP A 79 2.70 7.06 12.05
N GLY A 80 2.73 6.11 11.11
CA GLY A 80 3.91 5.29 10.81
C GLY A 80 4.45 5.44 9.38
N VAL A 81 5.76 5.23 9.25
CA VAL A 81 6.42 4.97 7.96
C VAL A 81 6.98 3.55 8.01
N ALA A 82 6.65 2.73 7.02
CA ALA A 82 7.23 1.39 6.88
C ALA A 82 8.27 1.40 5.74
N GLN A 83 9.46 0.88 6.03
CA GLN A 83 10.52 0.68 5.03
C GLN A 83 10.85 -0.81 4.96
N THR A 84 10.81 -1.38 3.75
CA THR A 84 11.17 -2.77 3.51
C THR A 84 12.42 -2.86 2.62
N HIS A 85 13.44 -3.57 3.11
CA HIS A 85 14.62 -3.94 2.35
C HIS A 85 14.45 -5.38 1.86
N VAL A 86 14.12 -5.55 0.57
CA VAL A 86 14.16 -6.81 -0.17
C VAL A 86 13.61 -8.02 0.60
N ARG A 87 12.29 -8.06 0.81
CA ARG A 87 11.44 -9.26 0.63
C ARG A 87 10.01 -8.95 1.02
N VAL A 88 9.14 -9.13 0.03
CA VAL A 88 7.76 -9.59 0.12
C VAL A 88 6.85 -8.74 1.00
N GLU A 89 5.93 -7.97 0.41
CA GLU A 89 4.85 -7.31 1.16
C GLU A 89 3.51 -7.74 0.57
N ALA A 90 2.74 -8.49 1.33
CA ALA A 90 1.30 -8.38 1.19
C ALA A 90 0.90 -7.14 2.01
N VAL A 91 0.42 -6.11 1.32
CA VAL A 91 -0.10 -4.90 1.95
C VAL A 91 -1.60 -4.97 1.87
N GLY A 92 -2.31 -4.96 2.99
CA GLY A 92 -3.76 -5.02 2.98
C GLY A 92 -4.42 -4.11 3.99
N HIS A 93 -5.68 -3.78 3.76
CA HIS A 93 -6.49 -3.04 4.71
C HIS A 93 -7.30 -4.04 5.55
N ASP A 94 -7.05 -4.14 6.85
CA ASP A 94 -7.93 -4.90 7.73
C ASP A 94 -9.06 -3.98 8.23
N VAL A 95 -10.26 -4.55 8.43
CA VAL A 95 -11.26 -3.89 9.28
C VAL A 95 -10.81 -4.13 10.72
N PRO A 96 -10.68 -3.11 11.59
CA PRO A 96 -10.32 -3.35 12.98
C PRO A 96 -11.29 -4.36 13.59
N ASN A 97 -10.74 -5.41 14.22
CA ASN A 97 -11.56 -6.39 14.92
C ASN A 97 -12.32 -5.68 16.06
N PRO A 98 -13.66 -5.61 16.03
CA PRO A 98 -14.43 -4.90 17.06
C PRO A 98 -14.21 -5.46 18.46
N SER A 99 -13.76 -6.72 18.60
CA SER A 99 -13.49 -7.36 19.89
C SER A 99 -12.18 -6.91 20.54
N LEU A 100 -11.35 -6.10 19.87
CA LEU A 100 -10.12 -5.52 20.42
C LEU A 100 -10.28 -4.04 20.83
N MET A 101 -11.46 -3.46 20.60
CA MET A 101 -11.78 -2.05 20.93
C MET A 101 -12.55 -1.86 22.24
N SER A 102 -12.70 -2.91 23.04
CA SER A 102 -13.26 -2.83 24.39
C SER A 102 -12.19 -3.14 25.43
N ASN A 103 -11.72 -2.10 26.11
CA ASN A 103 -11.17 -2.15 27.47
C ASN A 103 -11.75 -0.97 28.25
#